data_AF-A0AB36THE9-F1
#
_entry.id   AF-A0AB36THE9-F1
#
_cell.length_a   1.000
_cell.length_b   1.000
_cell.length_c   1.000
_cell.angle_alpha   90.00
_cell.angle_beta   90.00
_cell.angle_gamma   90.00
#
_symmetry.space_group_name_H-M   'P 1'
#
loop_
_entity.id
_entity.type
_entity.pdbx_description
1 polymer ?
#
loop_
_entity_poly.entity_id
_entity_poly.type
_entity_poly.pdbx_seq_one_letter_code
_entity_poly.pdbx_strand_id
1 'polypeptide(L)' 'MIFLKVLMLLFLISGFGTVFAAKAIVQKFKLDERTTCDFEDEITEEELVKYKFDKAVLNVKMAGMLIAFPGLILLLIIYR' A
#
# COMPACT_ATOMS: atom_id res chain seq x y z
N MET A 1 -2.22 28.06 8.89
CA MET A 1 -1.18 27.43 8.03
C MET A 1 -0.46 26.27 8.70
N ILE A 2 -0.11 26.33 10.01
CA ILE A 2 0.53 25.20 10.73
C ILE A 2 -0.33 23.93 10.71
N PHE A 3 -1.64 24.06 10.93
CA PHE A 3 -2.57 22.93 10.89
C PHE A 3 -2.51 22.13 9.57
N LEU A 4 -2.55 22.82 8.42
CA LEU A 4 -2.44 22.17 7.10
C LEU A 4 -1.08 21.48 6.90
N LYS A 5 0.01 22.05 7.41
CA LYS A 5 1.35 21.44 7.35
C LYS A 5 1.44 20.16 8.17
N VAL A 6 0.85 20.15 9.36
CA VAL A 6 0.78 18.94 10.19
C VAL A 6 -0.06 17.87 9.50
N LEU A 7 -1.21 18.24 8.95
CA LEU A 7 -2.09 17.30 8.24
C LEU A 7 -1.40 16.71 6.99
N MET A 8 -0.70 17.56 6.22
CA MET A 8 0.13 17.14 5.08
C MET A 8 1.17 16.09 5.51
N LEU A 9 1.93 16.36 6.57
CA LEU A 9 2.94 15.43 7.07
C LEU A 9 2.32 14.11 7.54
N LEU A 10 1.17 14.15 8.23
CA LEU A 10 0.47 12.95 8.66
C LEU A 10 0.11 12.04 7.48
N PHE A 11 -0.46 12.59 6.41
CA PHE A 11 -0.80 11.81 5.21
C PHE A 11 0.43 11.29 4.48
N LEU A 12 1.47 12.10 4.32
CA LEU A 12 2.69 11.68 3.63
C LEU A 12 3.44 10.59 4.41
N ILE A 13 3.66 10.79 5.71
CA ILE A 13 4.39 9.84 6.55
C ILE A 13 3.63 8.52 6.65
N SER A 14 2.32 8.56 6.91
CA SER A 14 1.52 7.34 7.02
C SER A 14 1.38 6.62 5.68
N GLY A 15 1.14 7.35 4.59
CA GLY A 15 1.00 6.77 3.26
C GLY A 15 2.29 6.14 2.76
N PHE A 16 3.41 6.88 2.75
CA PHE A 16 4.70 6.33 2.36
C PHE A 16 5.19 5.25 3.34
N GLY A 17 4.97 5.44 4.64
CA GLY A 17 5.26 4.41 5.65
C GLY A 17 4.56 3.09 5.34
N THR A 18 3.30 3.14 4.92
CA THR A 18 2.54 1.96 4.50
C THR A 18 3.10 1.31 3.24
N VAL A 19 3.54 2.11 2.24
CA VAL A 19 4.17 1.60 1.01
C VAL A 19 5.49 0.88 1.31
N PHE A 20 6.34 1.47 2.15
CA PHE A 20 7.62 0.86 2.53
C PHE A 20 7.42 -0.38 3.40
N ALA A 21 6.47 -0.34 4.33
CA ALA A 21 6.14 -1.46 5.21
C ALA A 21 5.28 -2.54 4.54
N ALA A 22 4.87 -2.38 3.28
CA ALA A 22 3.89 -3.25 2.63
C ALA A 22 4.24 -4.75 2.71
N LYS A 23 5.51 -5.12 2.49
CA LYS A 23 5.95 -6.52 2.61
C LYS A 23 5.76 -7.05 4.03
N ALA A 24 6.16 -6.28 5.04
CA ALA A 24 6.01 -6.65 6.44
C ALA A 24 4.54 -6.71 6.86
N ILE A 25 3.69 -5.80 6.35
CA ILE A 25 2.24 -5.81 6.60
C ILE A 25 1.62 -7.08 6.02
N VAL A 26 1.92 -7.43 4.77
CA VAL A 26 1.40 -8.66 4.15
C VAL A 26 1.83 -9.89 4.91
N GLN A 27 3.11 -10.02 5.28
CA GLN A 27 3.61 -11.14 6.06
C GLN A 27 2.97 -11.23 7.46
N LYS A 28 2.83 -10.09 8.15
CA LYS A 28 2.29 -10.05 9.52
C LYS A 28 0.81 -10.38 9.57
N PHE A 29 0.04 -9.94 8.58
CA PHE A 29 -1.40 -10.14 8.53
C PHE A 29 -1.84 -11.29 7.62
N LYS A 30 -0.89 -12.01 7.00
CA LYS A 30 -1.14 -13.11 6.06
C LYS A 30 -2.16 -12.74 4.98
N LEU A 31 -2.00 -11.54 4.41
CA LEU A 31 -2.94 -10.98 3.42
C LEU A 31 -2.92 -11.76 2.09
N ASP A 32 -1.87 -12.53 1.86
CA ASP A 32 -1.72 -13.49 0.78
C ASP A 32 -2.76 -14.62 0.86
N GLU A 33 -3.10 -15.11 2.06
CA GLU A 33 -4.11 -16.18 2.25
C GLU A 33 -5.54 -15.74 1.85
N ARG A 34 -5.81 -14.42 1.88
CA ARG A 34 -7.11 -13.85 1.49
C ARG A 34 -7.17 -13.40 0.03
N THR A 35 -6.06 -13.51 -0.69
CA THR A 35 -5.97 -13.04 -2.06
C THR A 35 -6.43 -14.15 -3.01
N THR A 36 -7.57 -13.93 -3.67
CA THR A 36 -8.10 -14.88 -4.66
C THR A 36 -7.33 -14.78 -5.97
N CYS A 37 -7.13 -15.93 -6.61
CA CYS A 37 -6.59 -16.03 -7.95
C CYS A 37 -7.58 -16.83 -8.82
N ASP A 38 -8.07 -16.21 -9.90
CA ASP A 38 -9.10 -16.81 -10.75
C ASP A 38 -8.53 -17.87 -11.71
N PHE A 39 -7.21 -18.04 -11.73
CA PHE A 39 -6.48 -18.97 -12.60
C PHE A 39 -5.75 -20.06 -11.80
N GLU A 40 -6.24 -20.40 -10.61
CA GLU A 40 -5.59 -21.36 -9.69
C GLU A 40 -5.21 -22.71 -10.34
N ASP A 41 -6.00 -23.15 -11.32
CA ASP A 41 -5.81 -24.43 -12.00
C ASP A 41 -4.77 -24.41 -13.14
N GLU A 42 -4.31 -23.22 -13.58
CA GLU A 42 -3.39 -23.07 -14.72
C GLU A 42 -1.94 -22.81 -14.30
N ILE A 43 -1.68 -22.63 -13.01
CA ILE A 43 -0.36 -22.24 -12.48
C ILE A 43 0.10 -23.27 -11.44
N THR A 44 1.42 -23.46 -11.34
CA THR A 44 1.98 -24.35 -10.32
C THR A 44 1.73 -23.80 -8.90
N GLU A 45 1.64 -24.69 -7.89
CA GLU A 45 1.38 -24.26 -6.51
C GLU A 45 2.41 -23.25 -5.99
N GLU A 46 3.69 -23.41 -6.34
CA GLU A 46 4.75 -22.47 -5.95
C GLU A 46 4.55 -21.08 -6.58
N GLU A 47 4.20 -21.03 -7.86
CA GLU A 47 3.93 -19.77 -8.56
C GLU A 47 2.66 -19.10 -8.03
N LEU A 48 1.66 -19.89 -7.65
CA LEU A 48 0.42 -19.42 -7.06
C LEU A 48 0.68 -18.68 -5.74
N VAL A 49 1.46 -19.28 -4.84
CA VAL A 49 1.79 -18.69 -3.53
C VAL A 49 2.54 -17.37 -3.73
N LYS A 50 3.53 -17.36 -4.63
CA LYS A 50 4.29 -16.15 -4.94
C LYS A 50 3.42 -15.07 -5.54
N TYR A 51 2.53 -15.42 -6.47
CA TYR A 51 1.60 -14.48 -7.09
C TYR A 51 0.64 -13.85 -6.08
N LYS A 52 0.02 -14.67 -5.21
CA LYS A 52 -0.87 -14.18 -4.15
C LYS A 52 -0.15 -13.22 -3.20
N PHE A 53 1.09 -13.55 -2.82
CA PHE A 53 1.92 -12.67 -2.01
C PHE A 53 2.21 -11.34 -2.70
N ASP A 54 2.71 -11.38 -3.94
CA ASP A 54 3.05 -10.17 -4.69
C ASP A 54 1.82 -9.29 -4.96
N LYS A 55 0.67 -9.90 -5.27
CA LYS A 55 -0.62 -9.21 -5.45
C LYS A 55 -1.09 -8.56 -4.14
N ALA A 56 -0.98 -9.26 -3.02
CA ALA A 56 -1.29 -8.68 -1.71
C ALA A 56 -0.36 -7.48 -1.38
N VAL A 57 0.94 -7.59 -1.69
CA VAL A 57 1.91 -6.50 -1.47
C VAL A 57 1.57 -5.30 -2.33
N LEU A 58 1.24 -5.52 -3.60
CA LEU A 58 0.80 -4.45 -4.50
C LEU A 58 -0.45 -3.77 -3.98
N ASN A 59 -1.45 -4.52 -3.52
CA ASN A 59 -2.68 -3.94 -2.95
C ASN A 59 -2.38 -3.04 -1.74
N VAL A 60 -1.52 -3.48 -0.82
CA VAL A 60 -1.12 -2.67 0.34
C VAL A 60 -0.36 -1.41 -0.10
N LYS A 61 0.52 -1.52 -1.11
CA LYS A 61 1.21 -0.35 -1.67
C LYS A 61 0.24 0.64 -2.31
N MET A 62 -0.74 0.15 -3.06
CA MET A 62 -1.77 0.99 -3.69
C MET A 62 -2.60 1.72 -2.63
N ALA A 63 -2.98 1.03 -1.55
CA ALA A 63 -3.65 1.67 -0.41
C ALA A 63 -2.76 2.73 0.26
N GLY A 64 -1.47 2.45 0.47
CA GLY A 64 -0.51 3.42 1.00
C GLY A 64 -0.35 4.65 0.10
N MET A 65 -0.30 4.47 -1.23
CA MET A 65 -0.27 5.58 -2.18
C MET A 65 -1.55 6.42 -2.15
N LEU A 66 -2.72 5.79 -2.02
CA LEU A 66 -4.00 6.50 -1.85
C LEU A 66 -4.03 7.36 -0.58
N ILE A 67 -3.42 6.89 0.51
CA ILE A 67 -3.28 7.66 1.76
C ILE A 67 -2.28 8.82 1.57
N ALA A 68 -1.18 8.60 0.84
CA ALA A 68 -0.19 9.64 0.57
C ALA A 68 -0.71 10.75 -0.36
N PHE A 69 -1.62 10.41 -1.27
CA PHE A 69 -2.15 11.30 -2.30
C PHE A 69 -2.74 12.62 -1.78
N PRO A 70 -3.65 12.66 -0.79
CA PRO A 70 -4.12 13.92 -0.20
C PRO A 70 -2.99 14.73 0.45
N GLY A 71 -1.97 14.06 1.00
CA GLY A 71 -0.75 14.72 1.49
C GLY A 71 0.04 15.43 0.38
N LEU A 72 0.14 14.81 -0.79
CA LEU A 72 0.78 15.42 -1.97
C LEU A 72 -0.02 16.62 -2.50
N ILE A 73 -1.35 16.52 -2.53
CA ILE A 73 -2.22 17.66 -2.90
C ILE A 73 -2.04 18.82 -1.92
N LEU A 74 -2.02 18.54 -0.62
CA LEU A 74 -1.77 19.56 0.40
C LEU A 74 -0.39 20.20 0.25
N LEU A 75 0.64 19.42 -0.09
CA LEU A 75 1.99 19.93 -0.36
C LEU A 75 1.98 20.93 -1.51
N LEU A 76 1.30 20.59 -2.62
CA LEU A 76 1.16 21.52 -3.75
C LEU A 76 0.39 22.79 -3.36
N ILE A 77 -0.66 22.70 -2.53
CA ILE A 77 -1.44 23.87 -2.11
C ILE A 77 -0.66 24.79 -1.17
N ILE A 78 0.12 24.22 -0.24
CA ILE A 78 0.86 24.98 0.78
C ILE A 78 2.06 25.71 0.17
N TYR A 79 2.71 25.10 -0.82
CA TYR A 79 3.95 25.59 -1.44
C TYR A 79 3.78 26.11 -2.87
N ARG A 80 2.54 26.29 -3.32
CA ARG A 80 2.20 27.06 -4.52
C ARG A 80 2.45 28.54 -4.30
#